data_AF-A0A7S3JZH6-F1
#
_entry.id   AF-A0A7S3JZH6-F1
#
_cell.length_a   1.000
_cell.length_b   1.000
_cell.length_c   1.000
_cell.angle_alpha   90.00
_cell.angle_beta   90.00
_cell.angle_gamma   90.00
#
_symmetry.space_group_name_H-M   'P 1'
#
loop_
_entity.id
_entity.type
_entity.pdbx_description
1 polymer ?
#
loop_
_entity_poly.entity_id
_entity_poly.type
_entity_poly.pdbx_seq_one_letter_code
_entity_poly.pdbx_strand_id
1 'polypeptide(L)'
;MKNERNALVDIETIRALRVLVWPTFAYFVLFFIFLCFQSFSKFYLVFSKKKGAVSLRDIKYGEGSKRGLALLSDRTFLNMHEQSLAILFSVWLHGIIVHPSDAANTLWFYITFRVFYPLGFRKGPPFLFLSTFPNYFAIFYSWFRILTTVISS
;
A
#
# COMPACT_ATOMS: atom_id res chain seq x y z
N MET A 1 -38.04 -5.70 31.79
CA MET A 1 -37.93 -5.34 30.36
C MET A 1 -36.55 -4.74 30.11
N LYS A 2 -35.58 -5.59 29.73
CA LYS A 2 -34.21 -5.20 29.34
C LYS A 2 -34.25 -4.69 27.89
N ASN A 3 -34.61 -3.43 27.67
CA ASN A 3 -34.54 -2.83 26.34
C ASN A 3 -33.11 -2.40 26.00
N GLU A 4 -32.47 -3.23 25.16
CA GLU A 4 -32.03 -2.82 23.80
C GLU A 4 -30.97 -1.72 23.64
N ARG A 5 -30.28 -1.28 24.69
CA ARG A 5 -29.28 -0.20 24.56
C ARG A 5 -27.83 -0.61 24.23
N ASN A 6 -27.55 -1.91 24.00
CA ASN A 6 -26.17 -2.40 23.83
C ASN A 6 -25.89 -3.12 22.49
N ALA A 7 -26.64 -2.86 21.43
CA ALA A 7 -26.30 -3.29 20.06
C ALA A 7 -25.29 -2.31 19.40
N LEU A 8 -24.20 -1.96 20.10
CA LEU A 8 -23.28 -0.89 19.72
C LEU A 8 -22.48 -1.15 18.42
N VAL A 9 -22.55 -2.35 17.86
CA VAL A 9 -22.29 -2.63 16.45
C VAL A 9 -23.23 -3.75 16.05
N ASP A 10 -24.13 -3.50 15.10
CA ASP A 10 -25.03 -4.54 14.61
C ASP A 10 -24.22 -5.67 13.94
N ILE A 11 -24.64 -6.92 14.18
CA ILE A 11 -23.96 -8.12 13.65
C ILE A 11 -23.94 -8.09 12.12
N GLU A 12 -24.94 -7.49 11.47
CA GLU A 12 -24.95 -7.35 10.03
C GLU A 12 -23.88 -6.38 9.53
N THR A 13 -23.61 -5.30 10.28
CA THR A 13 -22.51 -4.37 9.97
C THR A 13 -21.16 -5.07 10.05
N ILE A 14 -20.93 -5.88 11.09
CA ILE A 14 -19.70 -6.69 11.22
C ILE A 14 -19.58 -7.68 10.05
N ARG A 15 -20.68 -8.35 9.70
CA ARG A 15 -20.73 -9.29 8.59
C ARG A 15 -20.51 -8.59 7.25
N ALA A 16 -20.94 -7.34 7.09
CA ALA A 16 -20.71 -6.55 5.89
C ALA A 16 -19.23 -6.15 5.78
N LEU A 17 -18.58 -5.73 6.88
CA LEU A 17 -17.16 -5.34 6.89
C LEU A 17 -16.20 -6.50 6.64
N ARG A 18 -16.62 -7.77 6.77
CA ARG A 18 -15.78 -8.94 6.48
C ARG A 18 -15.17 -8.91 5.07
N VAL A 19 -15.82 -8.24 4.12
CA VAL A 19 -15.34 -8.12 2.74
C VAL A 19 -14.03 -7.32 2.64
N LEU A 20 -13.71 -6.50 3.64
CA LEU A 20 -12.45 -5.74 3.74
C LEU A 20 -11.28 -6.57 4.27
N VAL A 21 -11.54 -7.71 4.92
CA VAL A 21 -10.50 -8.55 5.53
C VAL A 21 -9.54 -9.08 4.47
N TRP A 22 -10.06 -9.63 3.38
CA TRP A 22 -9.24 -10.20 2.30
C TRP A 22 -8.34 -9.20 1.59
N PRO A 23 -8.83 -8.04 1.09
CA PRO A 23 -7.95 -7.04 0.51
C PRO A 23 -6.98 -6.44 1.54
N THR A 24 -7.37 -6.30 2.81
CA THR A 24 -6.44 -5.85 3.87
C THR A 24 -5.33 -6.87 4.10
N PHE A 25 -5.68 -8.16 4.14
CA PHE A 25 -4.69 -9.23 4.24
C PHE A 25 -3.74 -9.23 3.03
N ALA A 26 -4.28 -9.14 1.81
CA ALA A 26 -3.48 -9.04 0.59
C ALA A 26 -2.57 -7.81 0.57
N TYR A 27 -3.05 -6.67 1.09
CA TYR A 27 -2.24 -5.47 1.29
C TYR A 27 -1.03 -5.76 2.19
N PHE A 28 -1.26 -6.40 3.35
CA PHE A 28 -0.16 -6.72 4.27
C PHE A 28 0.81 -7.74 3.68
N VAL A 29 0.31 -8.75 2.96
CA VAL A 29 1.17 -9.69 2.22
C VAL A 29 2.07 -8.92 1.25
N LEU A 30 1.53 -8.00 0.45
CA LEU A 30 2.33 -7.19 -0.46
C LEU A 30 3.30 -6.26 0.28
N PHE A 31 2.87 -5.67 1.40
CA PHE A 31 3.71 -4.82 2.24
C PHE A 31 4.94 -5.58 2.74
N PHE A 32 4.72 -6.79 3.27
CA PHE A 32 5.81 -7.66 3.72
C PHE A 32 6.68 -8.14 2.58
N ILE A 33 6.13 -8.46 1.40
CA ILE A 33 6.92 -8.76 0.21
C ILE A 33 7.86 -7.59 -0.11
N PHE A 34 7.37 -6.35 -0.11
CA PHE A 34 8.20 -5.16 -0.40
C PHE A 34 9.22 -4.87 0.70
N LEU A 35 8.85 -5.06 1.97
CA LEU A 35 9.77 -4.95 3.10
C LEU A 35 10.89 -6.00 3.01
N CYS A 36 10.53 -7.26 2.77
CA CYS A 36 11.49 -8.34 2.56
C CYS A 36 12.37 -8.09 1.35
N PHE A 37 11.81 -7.56 0.26
CA PHE A 37 12.58 -7.17 -0.93
C PHE A 37 13.62 -6.09 -0.62
N GLN A 38 13.24 -5.06 0.17
CA GLN A 38 14.15 -4.02 0.64
C GLN A 38 15.28 -4.56 1.53
N SER A 39 14.97 -5.47 2.46
CA SER A 39 15.98 -6.11 3.30
C SER A 39 16.89 -7.05 2.49
N PHE A 40 16.29 -7.88 1.62
CA PHE A 40 16.99 -8.83 0.77
C PHE A 40 17.98 -8.14 -0.16
N SER A 41 17.59 -7.04 -0.81
CA SER A 41 18.49 -6.31 -1.72
C SER A 41 19.76 -5.84 -1.01
N LYS A 42 19.64 -5.38 0.25
CA LYS A 42 20.75 -4.94 1.09
C LYS A 42 21.64 -6.12 1.50
N PHE A 43 21.05 -7.21 1.97
CA PHE A 43 21.81 -8.42 2.30
C PHE A 43 22.54 -9.00 1.08
N TYR A 44 21.85 -9.10 -0.06
CA TYR A 44 22.43 -9.58 -1.31
C TYR A 44 23.65 -8.75 -1.73
N LEU A 45 23.60 -7.42 -1.59
CA LEU A 45 24.75 -6.55 -1.86
C LEU A 45 25.90 -6.77 -0.89
N VAL A 46 25.62 -6.97 0.40
CA VAL A 46 26.64 -7.29 1.41
C VAL A 46 27.31 -8.63 1.14
N PHE A 47 26.56 -9.69 0.85
CA PHE A 47 27.12 -11.01 0.53
C PHE A 47 27.80 -11.05 -0.83
N SER A 48 27.39 -10.17 -1.75
CA SER A 48 28.05 -9.96 -3.05
C SER A 48 29.42 -9.28 -2.96
N LYS A 49 29.86 -8.81 -1.77
CA LYS A 49 31.13 -8.08 -1.55
C LYS A 49 32.41 -8.88 -1.80
N LYS A 50 32.36 -10.13 -2.26
CA LYS A 50 33.54 -10.98 -2.50
C LYS A 50 34.52 -10.49 -3.60
N LYS A 51 34.32 -9.33 -4.27
CA LYS A 51 35.20 -8.85 -5.36
C LYS A 51 35.54 -7.35 -5.40
N GLY A 52 35.53 -6.64 -4.28
CA GLY A 52 36.02 -5.25 -4.22
C GLY A 52 35.00 -4.27 -3.62
N ALA A 53 35.51 -3.38 -2.79
CA ALA A 53 34.79 -2.59 -1.81
C ALA A 53 33.69 -1.68 -2.41
N VAL A 54 32.43 -2.13 -2.34
CA VAL A 54 31.26 -1.24 -2.44
C VAL A 54 31.13 -0.53 -1.10
N SER A 55 31.28 0.80 -1.10
CA SER A 55 31.28 1.62 0.12
C SER A 55 29.90 1.61 0.79
N LEU A 56 29.82 1.89 2.10
CA LEU A 56 28.52 2.10 2.77
C LEU A 56 27.73 3.24 2.10
N ARG A 57 28.44 4.21 1.53
CA ARG A 57 27.86 5.30 0.74
C ARG A 57 27.22 4.74 -0.53
N ASP A 58 27.82 3.76 -1.18
CA ASP A 58 27.27 3.14 -2.39
C ASP A 58 26.07 2.25 -2.08
N ILE A 59 26.02 1.63 -0.91
CA ILE A 59 24.85 0.87 -0.44
C ILE A 59 23.69 1.82 -0.09
N LYS A 60 23.99 2.97 0.51
CA LYS A 60 22.99 3.94 1.00
C LYS A 60 22.52 4.94 -0.07
N TYR A 61 23.40 5.30 -1.02
CA TYR A 61 23.19 6.33 -2.05
C TYR A 61 23.32 5.78 -3.48
N GLY A 62 23.78 4.54 -3.65
CA GLY A 62 23.70 3.83 -4.93
C GLY A 62 24.77 4.21 -5.96
N GLU A 63 26.06 4.25 -5.67
CA GLU A 63 27.07 4.47 -6.73
C GLU A 63 27.55 3.12 -7.31
N GLY A 64 27.29 2.83 -8.60
CA GLY A 64 27.76 1.63 -9.31
C GLY A 64 26.72 0.82 -10.10
N SER A 65 27.12 -0.27 -10.78
CA SER A 65 26.26 -1.09 -11.66
C SER A 65 25.15 -1.87 -10.95
N LYS A 66 25.27 -2.10 -9.63
CA LYS A 66 24.23 -2.72 -8.78
C LYS A 66 23.28 -1.70 -8.13
N ARG A 67 23.43 -0.40 -8.44
CA ARG A 67 22.56 0.74 -8.04
C ARG A 67 21.08 0.48 -8.29
N GLY A 68 20.77 -0.25 -9.37
CA GLY A 68 19.38 -0.53 -9.75
C GLY A 68 18.59 -1.29 -8.68
N LEU A 69 19.18 -2.29 -8.01
CA LEU A 69 18.41 -3.18 -7.14
C LEU A 69 18.11 -2.55 -5.77
N ALA A 70 19.12 -1.97 -5.10
CA ALA A 70 18.92 -1.31 -3.81
C ALA A 70 17.96 -0.12 -3.96
N LEU A 71 18.22 0.77 -4.92
CA LEU A 71 17.37 1.93 -5.17
C LEU A 71 15.94 1.52 -5.54
N LEU A 72 15.76 0.51 -6.41
CA LEU A 72 14.44 0.00 -6.77
C LEU A 72 13.69 -0.50 -5.53
N SER A 73 14.35 -1.30 -4.70
CA SER A 73 13.73 -1.88 -3.50
C SER A 73 13.39 -0.82 -2.44
N ASP A 74 14.29 0.14 -2.20
CA ASP A 74 14.06 1.25 -1.28
C ASP A 74 12.88 2.10 -1.76
N ARG A 75 12.83 2.44 -3.06
CA ARG A 75 11.74 3.25 -3.62
C ARG A 75 10.40 2.51 -3.66
N THR A 76 10.44 1.20 -3.94
CA THR A 76 9.27 0.32 -3.91
C THR A 76 8.63 0.30 -2.53
N PHE A 77 9.42 0.00 -1.49
CA PHE A 77 8.90 -0.05 -0.13
C PHE A 77 8.51 1.34 0.38
N LEU A 78 9.39 2.34 0.20
CA LEU A 78 9.15 3.69 0.70
C LEU A 78 7.86 4.28 0.13
N ASN A 79 7.61 4.14 -1.17
CA ASN A 79 6.39 4.68 -1.79
C ASN A 79 5.11 3.98 -1.27
N MET A 80 5.17 2.67 -0.98
CA MET A 80 4.07 1.96 -0.35
C MET A 80 3.88 2.39 1.11
N HIS A 81 4.97 2.57 1.85
CA HIS A 81 4.96 2.95 3.26
C HIS A 81 4.42 4.37 3.46
N GLU A 82 4.84 5.34 2.64
CA GLU A 82 4.33 6.73 2.68
C GLU A 82 2.81 6.80 2.47
N GLN A 83 2.26 5.93 1.62
CA GLN A 83 0.83 5.90 1.33
C GLN A 83 0.02 4.99 2.27
N SER A 84 0.68 4.21 3.13
CA SER A 84 0.08 3.13 3.93
C SER A 84 -1.01 3.62 4.87
N LEU A 85 -0.69 4.63 5.69
CA LEU A 85 -1.63 5.21 6.63
C LEU A 85 -2.81 5.84 5.91
N ALA A 86 -2.54 6.58 4.83
CA ALA A 86 -3.57 7.26 4.06
C ALA A 86 -4.56 6.28 3.41
N ILE A 87 -4.07 5.21 2.77
CA ILE A 87 -4.96 4.24 2.12
C ILE A 87 -5.71 3.39 3.15
N LEU A 88 -5.02 2.80 4.15
CA LEU A 88 -5.67 1.90 5.10
C LEU A 88 -6.72 2.65 5.93
N PHE A 89 -6.38 3.84 6.42
CA PHE A 89 -7.32 4.63 7.19
C PHE A 89 -8.54 5.04 6.34
N SER A 90 -8.30 5.56 5.14
CA SER A 90 -9.40 6.02 4.28
C SER A 90 -10.31 4.88 3.81
N VAL A 91 -9.80 3.70 3.44
CA VAL A 91 -10.67 2.60 2.98
C VAL A 91 -11.47 1.96 4.10
N TRP A 92 -10.90 1.83 5.31
CA TRP A 92 -11.66 1.34 6.46
C TRP A 92 -12.76 2.32 6.86
N LEU A 93 -12.46 3.62 6.88
CA LEU A 93 -13.44 4.67 7.15
C LEU A 93 -14.52 4.72 6.04
N HIS A 94 -14.12 4.57 4.78
CA HIS A 94 -15.01 4.49 3.63
C HIS A 94 -15.98 3.30 3.74
N GLY A 95 -15.49 2.14 4.21
CA GLY A 95 -16.32 0.97 4.45
C GLY A 95 -17.32 1.13 5.58
N ILE A 96 -16.95 1.84 6.65
CA ILE A 96 -17.80 2.10 7.82
C ILE A 96 -18.88 3.14 7.50
N ILE A 97 -18.51 4.24 6.84
CA ILE A 97 -19.39 5.40 6.65
C ILE A 97 -20.23 5.29 5.37
N VAL A 98 -19.71 4.67 4.31
CA VAL A 98 -20.34 4.71 2.98
C VAL A 98 -20.78 3.33 2.54
N HIS A 99 -19.84 2.43 2.22
CA HIS A 99 -20.18 1.11 1.70
C HIS A 99 -18.99 0.11 1.76
N PRO A 100 -19.10 -1.01 2.49
CA PRO A 100 -18.00 -1.98 2.65
C PRO A 100 -17.46 -2.57 1.34
N SER A 101 -18.33 -2.93 0.40
CA SER A 101 -17.90 -3.55 -0.86
C SER A 101 -17.19 -2.57 -1.80
N ASP A 102 -17.59 -1.29 -1.77
CA ASP A 102 -16.96 -0.26 -2.61
C ASP A 102 -15.55 0.07 -2.08
N ALA A 103 -15.43 0.17 -0.75
CA ALA A 103 -14.14 0.29 -0.08
C ALA A 103 -13.20 -0.91 -0.36
N ALA A 104 -13.74 -2.15 -0.35
CA ALA A 104 -12.96 -3.34 -0.68
C ALA A 104 -12.46 -3.33 -2.14
N ASN A 105 -13.31 -2.96 -3.09
CA ASN A 105 -12.93 -2.81 -4.50
C ASN A 105 -11.86 -1.73 -4.68
N THR A 106 -11.97 -0.62 -3.94
CA THR A 106 -10.98 0.46 -3.95
C THR A 106 -9.61 -0.02 -3.45
N LEU A 107 -9.57 -0.85 -2.40
CA LEU A 107 -8.32 -1.40 -1.89
C LEU A 107 -7.72 -2.43 -2.87
N TRP A 108 -8.53 -3.29 -3.51
CA TRP A 108 -8.06 -4.19 -4.57
C TRP A 108 -7.48 -3.44 -5.77
N PHE A 109 -8.15 -2.37 -6.19
CA PHE A 109 -7.66 -1.47 -7.23
C PHE A 109 -6.30 -0.89 -6.85
N TYR A 110 -6.17 -0.35 -5.63
CA TYR A 110 -4.90 0.14 -5.11
C TYR A 110 -3.80 -0.94 -5.15
N ILE A 111 -4.07 -2.14 -4.62
CA ILE A 111 -3.09 -3.25 -4.57
C ILE A 111 -2.61 -3.62 -5.98
N THR A 112 -3.52 -3.67 -6.95
CA THR A 112 -3.20 -4.02 -8.34
C THR A 112 -2.12 -3.12 -8.92
N PHE A 113 -2.29 -1.79 -8.82
CA PHE A 113 -1.27 -0.85 -9.30
C PHE A 113 0.01 -0.87 -8.45
N ARG A 114 -0.14 -1.16 -7.15
CA ARG A 114 1.01 -1.27 -6.24
C ARG A 114 1.93 -2.43 -6.61
N VAL A 115 1.38 -3.56 -7.06
CA VAL A 115 2.16 -4.71 -7.57
C VAL A 115 3.00 -4.31 -8.78
N PHE A 116 2.49 -3.44 -9.65
CA PHE A 116 3.19 -3.00 -10.86
C PHE A 116 4.20 -1.87 -10.62
N TYR A 117 4.19 -1.22 -9.46
CA TYR A 117 5.07 -0.10 -9.13
C TYR A 117 6.57 -0.39 -9.37
N PRO A 118 7.14 -1.54 -8.95
CA PRO A 118 8.57 -1.81 -9.18
C PRO A 118 8.92 -1.83 -10.68
N LEU A 119 8.01 -2.32 -11.52
CA LEU A 119 8.19 -2.35 -12.96
C LEU A 119 8.08 -0.94 -13.55
N GLY A 120 7.11 -0.15 -13.09
CA GLY A 120 6.95 1.25 -13.47
C GLY A 120 8.16 2.10 -13.10
N PHE A 121 8.66 1.95 -11.86
CA PHE A 121 9.86 2.63 -11.39
C PHE A 121 11.10 2.27 -12.21
N ARG A 122 11.29 0.98 -12.52
CA ARG A 122 12.42 0.53 -13.34
C ARG A 122 12.37 1.07 -14.76
N LYS A 123 11.18 1.22 -15.35
CA LYS A 123 11.00 1.79 -16.70
C LYS A 123 11.07 3.31 -16.73
N GLY A 124 10.80 3.99 -15.62
CA GLY A 124 10.73 5.45 -15.56
C GLY A 124 9.43 6.02 -16.16
N PRO A 125 9.35 7.35 -16.35
CA PRO A 125 8.20 7.99 -16.99
C PRO A 125 7.96 7.49 -18.43
N PRO A 126 6.69 7.34 -18.88
CA PRO A 126 5.44 7.62 -18.15
C PRO A 126 4.96 6.45 -17.27
N PHE A 127 5.59 5.28 -17.35
CA PHE A 127 5.14 4.06 -16.63
C PHE A 127 5.15 4.21 -15.11
N LEU A 128 6.11 4.96 -14.57
CA LEU A 128 6.12 5.34 -13.15
C LEU A 128 4.80 6.01 -12.75
N PHE A 129 4.34 6.99 -13.53
CA PHE A 129 3.10 7.72 -13.25
C PHE A 129 1.87 6.82 -13.40
N LEU A 130 1.83 5.98 -14.43
CA LEU A 130 0.75 4.99 -14.60
C LEU A 130 0.65 4.01 -13.43
N SER A 131 1.77 3.70 -12.78
CA SER A 131 1.79 2.83 -11.59
C SER A 131 1.54 3.57 -10.27
N THR A 132 1.51 4.90 -10.25
CA THR A 132 1.43 5.68 -9.00
C THR A 132 0.18 6.54 -8.91
N PHE A 133 -0.24 7.21 -9.99
CA PHE A 133 -1.44 8.07 -9.97
C PHE A 133 -2.73 7.32 -9.64
N PRO A 134 -2.96 6.08 -10.13
CA PRO A 134 -4.12 5.30 -9.71
C PRO A 134 -4.17 5.07 -8.19
N ASN A 135 -3.01 4.89 -7.54
CA ASN A 135 -2.98 4.74 -6.08
C ASN A 135 -3.40 6.02 -5.35
N TYR A 136 -2.94 7.19 -5.81
CA TYR A 136 -3.40 8.47 -5.25
C TYR A 136 -4.88 8.70 -5.51
N PHE A 137 -5.38 8.32 -6.69
CA PHE A 137 -6.79 8.38 -7.02
C PHE A 137 -7.64 7.52 -6.06
N ALA A 138 -7.21 6.30 -5.74
CA ALA A 138 -7.92 5.44 -4.78
C ALA A 138 -8.06 6.07 -3.39
N ILE A 139 -6.98 6.72 -2.91
CA ILE A 139 -6.97 7.45 -1.64
C ILE A 139 -7.93 8.65 -1.71
N PHE A 140 -7.80 9.47 -2.76
CA PHE A 140 -8.64 10.64 -2.96
C PHE A 140 -10.12 10.27 -3.07
N TYR A 141 -10.44 9.24 -3.86
CA TYR A 141 -11.80 8.73 -4.04
C TYR A 141 -12.40 8.30 -2.70
N SER A 142 -11.67 7.55 -1.88
CA SER A 142 -12.15 7.12 -0.56
C SER A 142 -12.49 8.32 0.33
N TRP A 143 -11.60 9.31 0.41
CA TRP A 143 -11.84 10.54 1.15
C TRP A 143 -13.01 11.35 0.61
N PHE A 144 -13.10 11.51 -0.70
CA PHE A 144 -14.18 12.24 -1.35
C PHE A 144 -15.54 11.61 -1.06
N ARG A 145 -15.65 10.27 -1.13
CA ARG A 145 -16.87 9.53 -0.80
C ARG A 145 -17.26 9.68 0.66
N ILE A 146 -16.29 9.66 1.58
CA ILE A 146 -16.53 9.91 3.01
C ILE A 146 -17.09 11.32 3.20
N LEU A 147 -16.42 12.35 2.69
CA LEU A 147 -16.81 13.75 2.88
C LEU A 147 -18.20 14.05 2.32
N THR A 148 -18.48 13.58 1.11
CA THR A 148 -19.79 13.78 0.46
C THR A 148 -20.92 13.10 1.24
N THR A 149 -20.68 11.89 1.76
CA THR A 149 -21.68 11.17 2.56
C THR A 149 -21.96 11.89 3.88
N VAL A 150 -20.92 12.33 4.59
CA VAL A 150 -21.05 13.05 5.87
C VAL A 150 -21.75 14.41 5.71
N ILE A 151 -21.54 15.12 4.60
CA ILE A 151 -22.20 16.40 4.34
C ILE A 151 -23.69 16.20 3.98
N SER A 152 -24.04 15.05 3.38
CA SER A 152 -25.41 14.75 2.95
C SER A 152 -26.28 14.09 4.02
N SER A 153 -25.71 13.65 5.14
CA SER A 153 -26.39 13.03 6.29
C SER A 153 -26.82 14.06 7.32
#